data_AF-A0A9E4ZMJ7-F1
#
_entry.id   AF-A0A9E4ZMJ7-F1
#
_cell.length_a   1.000
_cell.length_b   1.000
_cell.length_c   1.000
_cell.angle_alpha   90.00
_cell.angle_beta   90.00
_cell.angle_gamma   90.00
#
_symmetry.space_group_name_H-M   'P 1'
#
loop_
_entity.id
_entity.type
_entity.pdbx_description
1 polymer ?
#
loop_
_entity_poly.entity_id
_entity_poly.type
_entity_poly.pdbx_seq_one_letter_code
_entity_poly.pdbx_strand_id
1 'polypeptide(L)'
;MKREILVALLLLTAVLVTPTGAFSADRLHITVNEDASAEITFDYTLSWIERIAVFFKIADPAQELKSALERSLGVPVVVASVESDSATFTATRFAMISDADGAKTYSTPGLDFTEAQAVLDEYWFAPLVQADFSPDQTVVRFSDGHEETFSNLSAIPPLSHQVP
;
A
#
# COMPACT_ATOMS: atom_id res chain seq x y z
N MET A 1 -5.45 -9.38 -51.33
CA MET A 1 -4.42 -8.55 -50.65
C MET A 1 -4.97 -7.56 -49.61
N LYS A 2 -6.27 -7.54 -49.26
CA LYS A 2 -6.82 -6.63 -48.22
C LYS A 2 -7.26 -7.31 -46.92
N ARG A 3 -7.46 -8.64 -46.91
CA ARG A 3 -7.87 -9.42 -45.73
C ARG A 3 -6.68 -9.82 -44.83
N GLU A 4 -5.53 -10.12 -45.42
CA GLU A 4 -4.29 -10.44 -44.70
C GLU A 4 -3.80 -9.26 -43.83
N ILE A 5 -3.96 -8.02 -44.33
CA ILE A 5 -3.55 -6.79 -43.62
C ILE A 5 -4.48 -6.52 -42.42
N LEU A 6 -5.77 -6.85 -42.54
CA LEU A 6 -6.73 -6.73 -41.43
C LEU A 6 -6.46 -7.75 -40.32
N VAL A 7 -6.01 -8.97 -40.68
CA VAL A 7 -5.63 -10.00 -39.69
C VAL A 7 -4.30 -9.66 -39.02
N ALA A 8 -3.33 -9.13 -39.78
CA ALA A 8 -2.06 -8.65 -39.23
C ALA A 8 -2.22 -7.43 -38.29
N LEU A 9 -3.18 -6.55 -38.58
CA LEU A 9 -3.49 -5.41 -37.71
C LEU A 9 -4.27 -5.83 -36.46
N LEU A 10 -5.12 -6.87 -36.54
CA LEU A 10 -5.83 -7.45 -35.40
C LEU A 10 -4.89 -8.22 -34.45
N LEU A 11 -3.77 -8.76 -34.98
CA LEU A 11 -2.71 -9.40 -34.18
C LEU A 11 -1.76 -8.38 -33.53
N LEU A 12 -1.65 -7.16 -34.06
CA LEU A 12 -0.87 -6.08 -33.46
C LEU A 12 -1.57 -5.39 -32.28
N THR A 13 -2.86 -5.64 -32.09
CA THR A 13 -3.60 -5.30 -30.87
C THR A 13 -3.60 -6.43 -29.84
N ALA A 14 -2.58 -7.30 -29.88
CA ALA A 14 -2.08 -7.94 -28.66
C ALA A 14 -1.50 -6.83 -27.79
N VAL A 15 -2.40 -6.02 -27.21
CA VAL A 15 -2.15 -5.21 -26.04
C VAL A 15 -1.36 -6.09 -25.09
N LEU A 16 -0.26 -5.55 -24.59
CA LEU A 16 0.45 -6.08 -23.44
C LEU A 16 -0.58 -6.24 -22.31
N VAL A 17 -1.29 -7.38 -22.29
CA VAL A 17 -2.06 -7.79 -21.13
C VAL A 17 -0.98 -8.24 -20.16
N THR A 18 -0.43 -7.26 -19.44
CA THR A 18 0.18 -7.59 -18.15
C THR A 18 -0.86 -8.39 -17.39
N PRO A 19 -0.48 -9.44 -16.66
CA PRO A 19 -1.38 -10.04 -15.70
C PRO A 19 -1.72 -8.94 -14.69
N THR A 20 -2.81 -8.21 -14.90
CA THR A 20 -3.34 -7.31 -13.90
C THR A 20 -3.83 -8.20 -12.78
N GLY A 21 -3.06 -8.29 -11.71
CA GLY A 21 -3.47 -8.96 -10.49
C GLY A 21 -4.80 -8.39 -10.00
N ALA A 22 -5.58 -9.21 -9.31
CA ALA A 22 -6.84 -8.79 -8.69
C ALA A 22 -6.64 -7.56 -7.78
N PHE A 23 -5.45 -7.43 -7.21
CA PHE A 23 -4.97 -6.27 -6.46
C PHE A 23 -3.57 -5.87 -6.94
N SER A 24 -3.36 -4.58 -7.17
CA SER A 24 -2.08 -3.95 -7.47
C SER A 24 -1.85 -2.79 -6.50
N ALA A 25 -0.70 -2.77 -5.83
CA ALA A 25 -0.25 -1.65 -5.03
C ALA A 25 0.32 -0.57 -5.95
N ASP A 26 -0.32 0.60 -6.04
CA ASP A 26 0.11 1.65 -6.96
C ASP A 26 1.01 2.65 -6.23
N ARG A 27 0.53 3.22 -5.12
CA ARG A 27 1.30 4.22 -4.37
C ARG A 27 1.09 4.10 -2.87
N LEU A 28 2.19 4.14 -2.12
CA LEU A 28 2.18 4.24 -0.68
C LEU A 28 2.78 5.59 -0.27
N HIS A 29 1.98 6.44 0.37
CA HIS A 29 2.44 7.73 0.87
C HIS A 29 2.32 7.78 2.39
N ILE A 30 3.43 8.03 3.06
CA ILE A 30 3.54 8.07 4.51
C ILE A 30 4.01 9.48 4.89
N THR A 31 3.19 10.24 5.60
CA THR A 31 3.59 11.52 6.19
C THR A 31 3.80 11.34 7.69
N VAL A 32 5.03 11.45 8.15
CA VAL A 32 5.41 11.39 9.57
C VAL A 32 5.20 12.78 10.20
N ASN A 33 4.35 12.83 11.21
CA ASN A 33 3.98 14.06 11.91
C ASN A 33 4.94 14.35 13.08
N GLU A 34 4.90 15.58 13.57
CA GLU A 34 5.75 16.03 14.68
C GLU A 34 5.50 15.28 16.00
N ASP A 35 4.31 14.72 16.17
CA ASP A 35 3.88 13.94 17.34
C ASP A 35 4.21 12.44 17.25
N ALA A 36 5.00 12.06 16.25
CA ALA A 36 5.39 10.68 15.93
C ALA A 36 4.25 9.80 15.37
N SER A 37 3.07 10.37 15.11
CA SER A 37 2.06 9.70 14.30
C SER A 37 2.44 9.71 12.81
N ALA A 38 1.78 8.87 12.02
CA ALA A 38 1.87 8.97 10.57
C ALA A 38 0.48 8.91 9.93
N GLU A 39 0.24 9.82 8.99
CA GLU A 39 -0.86 9.73 8.04
C GLU A 39 -0.39 8.90 6.84
N ILE A 40 -1.14 7.87 6.51
CA ILE A 40 -0.78 6.89 5.49
C ILE A 40 -1.92 6.81 4.49
N THR A 41 -1.58 7.06 3.23
CA THR A 41 -2.47 6.88 2.08
C THR A 41 -1.91 5.78 1.22
N PHE A 42 -2.74 4.79 0.92
CA PHE A 42 -2.39 3.66 0.08
C PHE A 42 -3.33 3.60 -1.11
N ASP A 43 -2.81 3.96 -2.28
CA ASP A 43 -3.51 3.91 -3.56
C ASP A 43 -3.29 2.55 -4.21
N TYR A 44 -4.35 1.96 -4.74
CA TYR A 44 -4.33 0.63 -5.33
C TYR A 44 -5.32 0.48 -6.48
N THR A 45 -5.01 -0.45 -7.38
CA THR A 45 -5.90 -0.82 -8.47
C THR A 45 -6.47 -2.22 -8.23
N LEU A 46 -7.81 -2.31 -8.26
CA LEU A 46 -8.52 -3.59 -8.18
C LEU A 46 -8.99 -4.03 -9.57
N SER A 47 -8.45 -5.14 -10.09
CA SER A 47 -8.82 -5.71 -11.41
C SER A 47 -10.02 -6.68 -11.36
N TRP A 48 -11.14 -6.18 -10.85
CA TRP A 48 -12.48 -6.46 -11.39
C TRP A 48 -13.17 -7.84 -11.28
N ILE A 49 -12.57 -9.02 -11.03
CA ILE A 49 -13.46 -10.21 -10.91
C ILE A 49 -14.27 -10.24 -9.59
N GLU A 50 -13.94 -9.37 -8.63
CA GLU A 50 -14.53 -9.38 -7.28
C GLU A 50 -14.94 -8.02 -6.71
N ARG A 51 -15.05 -6.96 -7.54
CA ARG A 51 -15.45 -5.60 -7.07
C ARG A 51 -16.87 -5.54 -6.45
N ILE A 52 -17.59 -6.65 -6.47
CA ILE A 52 -18.91 -6.88 -5.88
C ILE A 52 -18.81 -8.04 -4.89
N ALA A 53 -18.41 -9.26 -5.31
CA ALA A 53 -18.58 -10.47 -4.48
C ALA A 53 -17.78 -10.47 -3.15
N VAL A 54 -16.54 -9.97 -3.13
CA VAL A 54 -15.72 -9.97 -1.90
C VAL A 54 -16.08 -8.81 -1.00
N PHE A 55 -16.18 -7.59 -1.55
CA PHE A 55 -16.54 -6.41 -0.77
C PHE A 55 -17.95 -6.54 -0.15
N PHE A 56 -18.92 -7.18 -0.83
CA PHE A 56 -20.24 -7.46 -0.26
C PHE A 56 -20.27 -8.60 0.76
N LYS A 57 -19.25 -9.48 0.80
CA LYS A 57 -19.15 -10.54 1.81
C LYS A 57 -18.37 -10.13 3.06
N ILE A 58 -17.53 -9.10 2.97
CA ILE A 58 -16.87 -8.52 4.15
C ILE A 58 -17.88 -7.58 4.83
N ALA A 59 -18.30 -7.95 6.04
CA ALA A 59 -19.33 -7.20 6.77
C ALA A 59 -18.88 -5.78 7.15
N ASP A 60 -17.58 -5.57 7.40
CA ASP A 60 -16.97 -4.26 7.68
C ASP A 60 -15.49 -4.23 7.21
N PRO A 61 -15.23 -3.82 5.94
CA PRO A 61 -13.88 -3.78 5.37
C PRO A 61 -12.91 -2.87 6.13
N ALA A 62 -13.41 -1.80 6.75
CA ALA A 62 -12.57 -0.87 7.49
C ALA A 62 -12.07 -1.46 8.80
N GLN A 63 -12.92 -2.22 9.52
CA GLN A 63 -12.49 -2.90 10.75
C GLN A 63 -11.53 -4.06 10.49
N GLU A 64 -11.72 -4.81 9.41
CA GLU A 64 -10.79 -5.87 8.99
C GLU A 64 -9.42 -5.27 8.65
N LEU A 65 -9.39 -4.23 7.81
CA LEU A 65 -8.15 -3.53 7.46
C LEU A 65 -7.45 -2.97 8.70
N LYS A 66 -8.20 -2.32 9.60
CA LYS A 66 -7.68 -1.83 10.87
C LYS A 66 -7.02 -2.96 11.68
N SER A 67 -7.71 -4.07 11.85
CA SER A 67 -7.24 -5.20 12.67
C SER A 67 -5.97 -5.82 12.10
N ALA A 68 -5.88 -5.94 10.78
CA ALA A 68 -4.68 -6.42 10.09
C ALA A 68 -3.49 -5.46 10.28
N LEU A 69 -3.72 -4.14 10.11
CA LEU A 69 -2.69 -3.12 10.28
C LEU A 69 -2.21 -3.01 11.73
N GLU A 70 -3.10 -3.05 12.72
CA GLU A 70 -2.70 -3.04 14.14
C GLU A 70 -1.89 -4.28 14.52
N ARG A 71 -2.23 -5.45 13.96
CA ARG A 71 -1.46 -6.70 14.16
C ARG A 71 -0.06 -6.61 13.55
N SER A 72 0.06 -6.06 12.35
CA SER A 72 1.34 -5.94 11.63
C SER A 72 2.24 -4.84 12.22
N LEU A 73 1.69 -3.65 12.46
CA LEU A 73 2.46 -2.49 12.92
C LEU A 73 2.69 -2.48 14.44
N GLY A 74 1.92 -3.25 15.22
CA GLY A 74 2.01 -3.27 16.68
C GLY A 74 1.63 -1.94 17.36
N VAL A 75 0.95 -1.05 16.64
CA VAL A 75 0.49 0.26 17.12
C VAL A 75 -0.97 0.48 16.79
N PRO A 76 -1.70 1.30 17.56
CA PRO A 76 -3.09 1.63 17.25
C PRO A 76 -3.22 2.36 15.92
N VAL A 77 -4.18 1.91 15.11
CA VAL A 77 -4.48 2.47 13.78
C VAL A 77 -5.91 3.00 13.74
N VAL A 78 -6.07 4.19 13.19
CA VAL A 78 -7.39 4.78 12.93
C VAL A 78 -7.59 4.80 11.42
N VAL A 79 -8.54 4.01 10.92
CA VAL A 79 -8.90 4.02 9.50
C VAL A 79 -9.85 5.20 9.26
N ALA A 80 -9.45 6.12 8.38
CA ALA A 80 -10.23 7.30 8.02
C ALA A 80 -11.19 7.00 6.86
N SER A 81 -10.71 6.31 5.83
CA SER A 81 -11.51 5.88 4.68
C SER A 81 -10.94 4.62 4.05
N VAL A 82 -11.83 3.82 3.45
CA VAL A 82 -11.49 2.72 2.55
C VAL A 82 -12.43 2.84 1.36
N GLU A 83 -11.84 3.13 0.20
CA GLU A 83 -12.54 3.31 -1.07
C GLU A 83 -12.15 2.18 -2.04
N SER A 84 -12.60 2.28 -3.28
CA SER A 84 -12.38 1.22 -4.27
C SER A 84 -10.97 1.19 -4.88
N ASP A 85 -10.19 2.24 -4.62
CA ASP A 85 -8.90 2.56 -5.23
C ASP A 85 -7.93 3.25 -4.25
N SER A 86 -8.37 3.51 -3.02
CA SER A 86 -7.51 4.10 -1.99
C SER A 86 -7.97 3.73 -0.58
N ALA A 87 -7.03 3.69 0.35
CA ALA A 87 -7.31 3.63 1.78
C ALA A 87 -6.45 4.65 2.53
N THR A 88 -7.05 5.36 3.47
CA THR A 88 -6.37 6.35 4.31
C THR A 88 -6.52 5.98 5.78
N PHE A 89 -5.40 5.97 6.50
CA PHE A 89 -5.36 5.63 7.91
C PHE A 89 -4.24 6.37 8.65
N THR A 90 -4.34 6.41 9.98
CA THR A 90 -3.37 7.05 10.86
C THR A 90 -2.79 6.04 11.83
N ALA A 91 -1.47 5.90 11.87
CA ALA A 91 -0.75 5.12 12.86
C ALA A 91 -0.26 6.05 13.98
N THR A 92 -0.77 5.88 15.20
CA THR A 92 -0.60 6.87 16.29
C THR A 92 0.80 6.96 16.90
N ARG A 93 1.62 5.92 16.76
CA ARG A 93 3.00 5.87 17.28
C ARG A 93 3.94 5.25 16.24
N PHE A 94 3.83 5.74 15.02
CA PHE A 94 4.56 5.21 13.89
C PHE A 94 6.06 5.44 14.02
N ALA A 95 6.48 6.65 14.37
CA ALA A 95 7.89 6.98 14.54
C ALA A 95 8.30 6.96 16.02
N MET A 96 9.58 6.69 16.26
CA MET A 96 10.25 6.98 17.52
C MET A 96 10.99 8.31 17.40
N ILE A 97 10.76 9.22 18.33
CA ILE A 97 11.46 10.50 18.40
C ILE A 97 12.49 10.43 19.52
N SER A 98 13.75 10.70 19.19
CA SER A 98 14.80 10.97 20.18
C SER A 98 15.25 12.41 20.08
N ASP A 99 15.52 13.02 21.24
CA ASP A 99 16.03 14.38 21.36
C ASP A 99 17.47 14.31 21.85
N ALA A 100 18.40 14.85 21.06
CA ALA A 100 19.81 14.94 21.41
C ALA A 100 20.38 16.26 20.89
N ASP A 101 21.07 17.00 21.77
CA ASP A 101 21.76 18.25 21.44
C ASP A 101 20.89 19.30 20.73
N GLY A 102 19.57 19.32 21.04
CA GLY A 102 18.62 20.28 20.46
C GLY A 102 18.08 19.89 19.09
N ALA A 103 18.42 18.71 18.57
CA ALA A 103 17.90 18.17 17.32
C ALA A 103 17.02 16.95 17.57
N LYS A 104 15.93 16.83 16.81
CA LYS A 104 14.99 15.69 16.91
C LYS A 104 15.29 14.67 15.83
N THR A 105 15.56 13.43 16.22
CA THR A 105 15.71 12.32 15.28
C THR A 105 14.44 11.50 15.23
N TYR A 106 13.85 11.40 14.04
CA TYR A 106 12.67 10.61 13.74
C TYR A 106 13.13 9.27 13.16
N SER A 107 12.82 8.17 13.84
CA SER A 107 13.11 6.81 13.38
C SER A 107 11.81 6.07 13.09
N THR A 108 11.66 5.58 11.86
CA THR A 108 10.49 4.80 11.43
C THR A 108 10.83 3.31 11.43
N PRO A 109 9.85 2.42 11.71
CA PRO A 109 10.04 0.99 11.57
C PRO A 109 10.24 0.62 10.10
N GLY A 110 10.85 -0.54 9.87
CA GLY A 110 10.72 -1.18 8.56
C GLY A 110 9.28 -1.64 8.36
N LEU A 111 8.79 -1.55 7.12
CA LEU A 111 7.49 -2.08 6.73
C LEU A 111 7.72 -3.26 5.80
N ASP A 112 7.16 -4.42 6.13
CA ASP A 112 7.27 -5.61 5.28
C ASP A 112 5.87 -6.07 4.84
N PHE A 113 5.56 -5.86 3.57
CA PHE A 113 4.33 -6.28 2.92
C PHE A 113 4.43 -7.71 2.37
N THR A 114 5.56 -8.39 2.52
CA THR A 114 5.71 -9.79 2.10
C THR A 114 4.76 -10.71 2.90
N GLU A 115 4.45 -10.35 4.14
CA GLU A 115 3.47 -11.07 4.96
C GLU A 115 2.02 -10.71 4.60
N ALA A 116 1.76 -9.66 3.82
CA ALA A 116 0.41 -9.27 3.44
C ALA A 116 -0.29 -10.36 2.61
N GLN A 117 0.47 -11.13 1.82
CA GLN A 117 -0.06 -12.30 1.13
C GLN A 117 -0.51 -13.39 2.11
N ALA A 118 0.23 -13.64 3.19
CA ALA A 118 -0.17 -14.62 4.20
C ALA A 118 -1.45 -14.20 4.93
N VAL A 119 -1.62 -12.90 5.17
CA VAL A 119 -2.88 -12.35 5.71
C VAL A 119 -4.03 -12.49 4.70
N LEU A 120 -3.78 -12.21 3.41
CA LEU A 120 -4.76 -12.43 2.35
C LEU A 120 -5.20 -13.89 2.27
N ASP A 121 -4.26 -14.83 2.42
CA ASP A 121 -4.49 -16.27 2.37
C ASP A 121 -5.42 -16.80 3.49
N GLU A 122 -5.62 -16.03 4.57
CA GLU A 122 -6.60 -16.37 5.62
C GLU A 122 -8.06 -16.22 5.14
N TYR A 123 -8.30 -15.48 4.05
CA TYR A 123 -9.64 -15.20 3.56
C TYR A 123 -10.15 -16.27 2.58
N TRP A 124 -11.47 -16.53 2.64
CA TRP A 124 -12.14 -17.56 1.82
C TRP A 124 -11.99 -17.36 0.30
N PHE A 125 -11.70 -16.13 -0.14
CA PHE A 125 -11.55 -15.75 -1.54
C PHE A 125 -10.08 -15.77 -2.01
N ALA A 126 -9.11 -15.98 -1.12
CA ALA A 126 -7.69 -15.98 -1.47
C ALA A 126 -7.32 -16.83 -2.70
N PRO A 127 -7.89 -18.04 -2.91
CA PRO A 127 -7.57 -18.85 -4.09
C PRO A 127 -8.03 -18.25 -5.43
N LEU A 128 -8.88 -17.21 -5.39
CA LEU A 128 -9.47 -16.56 -6.56
C LEU A 128 -8.73 -15.26 -6.94
N VAL A 129 -7.78 -14.83 -6.11
CA VAL A 129 -7.09 -13.55 -6.26
C VAL A 129 -5.58 -13.74 -6.38
N GLN A 130 -4.97 -12.89 -7.19
CA GLN A 130 -3.54 -12.70 -7.22
C GLN A 130 -3.29 -11.24 -6.84
N ALA A 131 -2.49 -11.01 -5.80
CA ALA A 131 -2.20 -9.67 -5.30
C ALA A 131 -0.72 -9.36 -5.46
N ASP A 132 -0.42 -8.14 -5.89
CA ASP A 132 0.93 -7.56 -5.79
C ASP A 132 0.93 -6.50 -4.69
N PHE A 133 1.76 -6.73 -3.67
CA PHE A 133 1.93 -5.85 -2.53
C PHE A 133 3.21 -5.01 -2.60
N SER A 134 3.78 -4.86 -3.79
CA SER A 134 4.99 -4.07 -4.05
C SER A 134 4.57 -2.74 -4.70
N PRO A 135 4.41 -1.64 -3.94
CA PRO A 135 3.94 -0.39 -4.53
C PRO A 135 4.87 0.08 -5.64
N ASP A 136 4.31 0.53 -6.77
CA ASP A 136 5.10 1.15 -7.85
C ASP A 136 5.93 2.31 -7.30
N GLN A 137 5.35 3.08 -6.38
CA GLN A 137 6.01 4.17 -5.67
C GLN A 137 5.66 4.22 -4.19
N THR A 138 6.68 4.27 -3.34
CA THR A 138 6.54 4.61 -1.92
C THR A 138 7.23 5.93 -1.63
N VAL A 139 6.56 6.83 -0.92
CA VAL A 139 7.11 8.10 -0.45
C VAL A 139 6.95 8.19 1.07
N VAL A 140 8.05 8.40 1.78
CA VAL A 140 8.07 8.70 3.22
C VAL A 140 8.50 10.15 3.40
N ARG A 141 7.57 10.99 3.84
CA ARG A 141 7.79 12.41 4.09
C ARG A 141 7.89 12.68 5.58
N PHE A 142 8.98 13.31 6.00
CA PHE A 142 9.19 13.75 7.37
C PHE A 142 8.57 15.14 7.62
N SER A 143 8.45 15.52 8.89
CA SER A 143 7.76 16.75 9.31
C SER A 143 8.42 18.04 8.81
N ASP A 144 9.71 18.00 8.45
CA ASP A 144 10.47 19.11 7.86
C ASP A 144 10.31 19.22 6.34
N GLY A 145 9.57 18.29 5.73
CA GLY A 145 9.36 18.21 4.29
C GLY A 145 10.41 17.38 3.54
N HIS A 146 11.38 16.75 4.24
CA HIS A 146 12.29 15.80 3.62
C HIS A 146 11.54 14.55 3.15
N GLU A 147 11.87 14.03 1.97
CA GLU A 147 11.21 12.87 1.37
C GLU A 147 12.22 11.77 1.01
N GLU A 148 11.92 10.54 1.41
CA GLU A 148 12.58 9.33 0.95
C GLU A 148 11.63 8.58 0.01
N THR A 149 12.13 8.21 -1.19
CA THR A 149 11.32 7.54 -2.21
C THR A 149 11.87 6.17 -2.55
N PHE A 150 10.97 5.19 -2.67
CA PHE A 150 11.27 3.83 -3.11
C PHE A 150 10.35 3.44 -4.26
N SER A 151 10.74 2.42 -5.03
CA SER A 151 9.94 1.93 -6.14
C SER A 151 10.00 0.41 -6.20
N ASN A 152 8.84 -0.22 -6.38
CA ASN A 152 8.68 -1.67 -6.56
C ASN A 152 9.30 -2.48 -5.41
N LEU A 153 9.19 -1.98 -4.17
CA LEU A 153 9.66 -2.69 -2.98
C LEU A 153 8.48 -3.17 -2.14
N SER A 154 8.38 -4.48 -1.92
CA SER A 154 7.46 -5.08 -0.95
C SER A 154 7.93 -4.89 0.49
N ALA A 155 9.17 -4.45 0.72
CA ALA A 155 9.70 -4.16 2.04
C ALA A 155 10.42 -2.80 2.05
N ILE A 156 9.94 -1.88 2.89
CA ILE A 156 10.52 -0.57 3.12
C ILE A 156 11.48 -0.68 4.31
N PRO A 157 12.75 -0.31 4.16
CA PRO A 157 13.71 -0.39 5.25
C PRO A 157 13.36 0.62 6.35
N PRO A 158 13.80 0.38 7.61
CA PRO A 158 13.70 1.39 8.65
C PRO A 158 14.48 2.65 8.24
N LEU A 159 13.87 3.81 8.45
CA LEU A 159 14.49 5.12 8.16
C LEU A 159 14.80 5.87 9.45
N SER A 160 15.84 6.69 9.40
CA SER A 160 16.20 7.62 10.48
C SER A 160 16.56 8.97 9.85
N HIS A 161 15.86 10.02 10.27
CA HIS A 161 16.06 11.39 9.78
C HIS A 161 16.15 12.37 10.94
N GLN A 162 17.13 13.27 10.89
CA GLN A 162 17.32 14.29 11.92
C GLN A 162 16.76 15.62 11.43
N VAL A 163 15.81 16.16 12.19
CA VAL A 163 15.22 17.48 11.97
C VAL A 163 15.95 18.49 12.87
N PRO A 164 16.51 19.57 12.29
CA PRO A 164 17.23 20.61 13.03
C PRO A 164 16.32 21.55 13.83
#